data_AF-P47381-F1
#
_entry.id   AF-P47381-F1
#
_cell.length_a   1.000
_cell.length_b   1.000
_cell.length_c   1.000
_cell.angle_alpha   90.00
_cell.angle_beta   90.00
_cell.angle_gamma   90.00
#
_symmetry.space_group_name_H-M   'P 1'
#
loop_
_entity.id
_entity.type
_entity.pdbx_description
1 polymer ?
#
loop_
_entity_poly.entity_id
_entity_poly.type
_entity_poly.pdbx_seq_one_letter_code
_entity_poly.pdbx_strand_id
1 'polypeptide(L)'
;MQTLNYLVIILIIAGVISVLAFTPLVRKLKIRFYLIQVLAIVLFVYVFFGRQIIYLFPDVYGQNSQSSQNLDSLRLSRIFLLDLCPFFAVIAPVFVFLKQKKISGVLAVFGLFGALVTLFGELIFTPVNEQDIVNFIFVGTGNNQIYFMMHFLSLLVSLAIILWDNCFSLISFFYIHVFALIYFSYVALMVSVFKGQITGNTTGILASDWTNGEYKNVATFLNLSNSDPQLVFIVGFSLSYVAILLMTLFANIPTFMEMKKDKIFIKKENLIRKDLELLA
;
A
#
# COMPACT_ATOMS: atom_id res chain seq x y z
N MET A 1 0.74 -15.24 23.91
CA MET A 1 1.31 -14.77 22.62
C MET A 1 0.49 -15.25 21.42
N GLN A 2 0.30 -16.57 21.20
CA GLN A 2 -0.45 -17.06 20.03
C GLN A 2 -1.88 -16.48 19.92
N THR A 3 -2.58 -16.31 21.05
CA THR A 3 -3.93 -15.71 21.15
C THR A 3 -4.06 -14.34 20.46
N LEU A 4 -3.00 -13.53 20.46
CA LEU A 4 -3.03 -12.17 19.92
C LEU A 4 -2.80 -12.12 18.42
N ASN A 5 -1.91 -12.97 17.89
CA ASN A 5 -1.73 -13.12 16.44
C ASN A 5 -3.06 -13.53 15.79
N TYR A 6 -3.86 -14.35 16.48
CA TYR A 6 -5.22 -14.67 16.05
C TYR A 6 -6.15 -13.45 16.03
N LEU A 7 -6.11 -12.58 17.04
CA LEU A 7 -6.92 -11.35 17.03
C LEU A 7 -6.60 -10.46 15.84
N VAL A 8 -5.31 -10.21 15.56
CA VAL A 8 -4.84 -9.43 14.40
C VAL A 8 -5.36 -10.05 13.10
N ILE A 9 -5.21 -11.35 12.93
CA ILE A 9 -5.70 -12.10 11.77
C ILE A 9 -7.23 -11.99 11.65
N ILE A 10 -7.96 -12.16 12.76
CA ILE A 10 -9.43 -12.06 12.80
C ILE A 10 -9.87 -10.65 12.36
N LEU A 11 -9.22 -9.60 12.86
CA LEU A 11 -9.53 -8.23 12.48
C LEU A 11 -9.27 -7.97 10.99
N ILE A 12 -8.14 -8.45 10.45
CA ILE A 12 -7.82 -8.34 9.02
C ILE A 12 -8.88 -9.05 8.19
N ILE A 13 -9.19 -10.31 8.50
CA ILE A 13 -10.18 -11.12 7.79
C ILE A 13 -11.56 -10.47 7.87
N ALA A 14 -11.99 -10.05 9.05
CA ALA A 14 -13.29 -9.40 9.25
C ALA A 14 -13.39 -8.09 8.44
N GLY A 15 -12.33 -7.29 8.41
CA GLY A 15 -12.27 -6.08 7.60
C GLY A 15 -12.37 -6.36 6.10
N VAL A 16 -11.58 -7.32 5.60
CA VAL A 16 -11.61 -7.73 4.18
C VAL A 16 -12.98 -8.29 3.79
N ILE A 17 -13.55 -9.19 4.61
CA ILE A 17 -14.88 -9.74 4.39
C ILE A 17 -15.93 -8.64 4.38
N SER A 18 -15.84 -7.65 5.27
CA SER A 18 -16.76 -6.51 5.31
C SER A 18 -16.72 -5.74 3.98
N VAL A 19 -15.54 -5.36 3.50
CA VAL A 19 -15.42 -4.64 2.21
C VAL A 19 -15.99 -5.49 1.06
N LEU A 20 -15.69 -6.78 1.02
CA LEU A 20 -16.22 -7.69 -0.01
C LEU A 20 -17.74 -7.83 0.06
N ALA A 21 -18.31 -8.05 1.25
CA ALA A 21 -19.75 -8.23 1.46
C ALA A 21 -20.53 -6.97 1.09
N PHE A 22 -20.00 -5.79 1.39
CA PHE A 22 -20.63 -4.51 1.03
C PHE A 22 -20.39 -4.09 -0.42
N THR A 23 -19.44 -4.71 -1.15
CA THR A 23 -19.10 -4.33 -2.53
C THR A 23 -20.31 -4.32 -3.48
N PRO A 24 -21.18 -5.36 -3.53
CA PRO A 24 -22.34 -5.35 -4.42
C PRO A 24 -23.33 -4.23 -4.09
N LEU A 25 -23.54 -3.97 -2.80
CA LEU A 25 -24.44 -2.91 -2.34
C LEU A 25 -23.86 -1.55 -2.72
N VAL A 26 -22.61 -1.28 -2.33
CA VAL A 26 -21.93 -0.01 -2.57
C VAL A 26 -21.82 0.29 -4.07
N ARG A 27 -21.50 -0.70 -4.91
CA ARG A 27 -21.44 -0.50 -6.37
C ARG A 27 -22.77 -0.05 -6.97
N LYS A 28 -23.92 -0.50 -6.42
CA LYS A 28 -25.26 -0.07 -6.84
C LYS A 28 -25.60 1.35 -6.37
N LEU A 29 -25.00 1.80 -5.26
CA LEU A 29 -25.23 3.13 -4.72
C LEU A 29 -24.49 4.19 -5.55
N LYS A 30 -25.18 5.29 -5.88
CA LYS A 30 -24.57 6.46 -6.53
C LYS A 30 -23.57 7.19 -5.63
N ILE A 31 -23.58 6.90 -4.33
CA ILE A 31 -22.73 7.56 -3.31
C ILE A 31 -21.38 6.87 -3.06
N ARG A 32 -21.06 5.78 -3.77
CA ARG A 32 -19.83 4.98 -3.53
C ARG A 32 -18.55 5.82 -3.46
N PHE A 33 -18.45 6.83 -4.32
CA PHE A 33 -17.29 7.71 -4.35
C PHE A 33 -17.18 8.58 -3.08
N TYR A 34 -18.31 9.06 -2.54
CA TYR A 34 -18.31 9.80 -1.27
C TYR A 34 -17.94 8.90 -0.09
N LEU A 35 -18.34 7.61 -0.11
CA LEU A 35 -17.90 6.66 0.91
C LEU A 35 -16.38 6.47 0.89
N ILE A 36 -15.78 6.36 -0.30
CA ILE A 36 -14.31 6.30 -0.44
C ILE A 36 -13.67 7.59 0.07
N GLN A 37 -14.23 8.76 -0.26
CA GLN A 37 -13.74 10.04 0.28
C GLN A 37 -13.76 10.07 1.80
N VAL A 38 -14.86 9.65 2.43
CA VAL A 38 -14.96 9.59 3.90
C VAL A 38 -13.89 8.66 4.49
N LEU A 39 -13.73 7.44 3.97
CA LEU A 39 -12.71 6.52 4.46
C LEU A 39 -11.28 7.06 4.25
N ALA A 40 -11.03 7.71 3.12
CA ALA A 40 -9.75 8.34 2.82
C ALA A 40 -9.45 9.53 3.74
N ILE A 41 -10.46 10.34 4.12
CA ILE A 41 -10.32 11.39 5.13
C ILE A 41 -9.96 10.80 6.48
N VAL A 42 -10.66 9.74 6.90
CA VAL A 42 -10.40 9.11 8.19
C VAL A 42 -8.96 8.60 8.24
N LEU A 43 -8.50 7.92 7.18
CA LEU A 43 -7.10 7.50 7.05
C LEU A 43 -6.14 8.69 7.07
N PHE A 44 -6.41 9.74 6.28
CA PHE A 44 -5.58 10.95 6.22
C PHE A 44 -5.47 11.61 7.60
N VAL A 45 -6.59 11.89 8.25
CA VAL A 45 -6.63 12.58 9.53
C VAL A 45 -5.91 11.77 10.59
N TYR A 46 -6.18 10.47 10.63
CA TYR A 46 -5.55 9.56 11.58
C TYR A 46 -4.03 9.48 11.40
N VAL A 47 -3.54 9.35 10.17
CA VAL A 47 -2.09 9.24 9.92
C VAL A 47 -1.40 10.60 10.01
N PHE A 48 -1.96 11.64 9.39
CA PHE A 48 -1.37 12.96 9.30
C PHE A 48 -1.37 13.68 10.65
N PHE A 49 -2.55 13.90 11.23
CA PHE A 49 -2.66 14.59 12.52
C PHE A 49 -2.32 13.69 13.69
N GLY A 50 -2.58 12.39 13.59
CA GLY A 50 -2.21 11.47 14.66
C GLY A 50 -0.70 11.36 14.81
N ARG A 51 0.09 11.35 13.72
CA ARG A 51 1.53 11.04 13.78
C ARG A 51 2.44 11.92 12.91
N GLN A 52 2.12 12.17 11.64
CA GLN A 52 3.05 12.90 10.74
C GLN A 52 3.39 14.29 11.27
N ILE A 53 2.40 14.97 11.86
CA ILE A 53 2.57 16.29 12.45
C ILE A 53 3.57 16.31 13.62
N ILE A 54 3.72 15.20 14.35
CA ILE A 54 4.66 15.07 15.48
C ILE A 54 6.10 15.15 14.97
N TYR A 55 6.39 14.55 13.82
CA TYR A 55 7.72 14.56 13.20
C TYR A 55 8.06 15.90 12.54
N LEU A 56 7.04 16.67 12.13
CA LEU A 56 7.21 18.03 11.61
C LEU A 56 7.51 19.02 12.73
N PHE A 57 6.89 18.87 13.91
CA PHE A 57 7.00 19.80 15.04
C PHE A 57 7.40 19.09 16.35
N PRO A 58 8.56 18.41 16.41
CA PRO A 58 8.93 17.58 17.57
C PRO A 58 8.98 18.37 18.89
N ASP A 59 9.42 19.63 18.83
CA ASP A 59 9.56 20.51 19.99
C ASP A 59 8.20 20.81 20.65
N VAL A 60 7.12 20.84 19.87
CA VAL A 60 5.75 21.08 20.36
C VAL A 60 5.18 19.85 21.06
N TYR A 61 5.55 18.66 20.60
CA TYR A 61 5.02 17.39 21.11
C TYR A 61 5.89 16.75 22.20
N GLY A 62 6.91 17.46 22.69
CA GLY A 62 7.68 17.04 23.87
C GLY A 62 8.50 15.76 23.66
N GLN A 63 8.77 15.36 22.42
CA GLN A 63 9.78 14.33 22.19
C GLN A 63 11.13 14.94 22.52
N ASN A 64 11.67 14.58 23.69
CA ASN A 64 13.00 15.00 24.12
C ASN A 64 13.96 14.85 22.94
N SER A 65 14.59 15.95 22.58
CA SER A 65 15.54 16.13 21.49
C SER A 65 16.83 15.30 21.64
N GLN A 66 16.81 14.21 22.40
CA GLN A 66 17.84 13.19 22.33
C GLN A 66 17.70 12.50 20.98
N SER A 67 18.31 13.14 19.98
CA SER A 67 18.52 12.65 18.63
C SER A 67 19.27 11.33 18.70
N SER A 68 18.54 10.23 18.86
CA SER A 68 19.09 8.93 18.48
C SER A 68 19.06 8.87 16.96
N GLN A 69 20.12 8.33 16.35
CA GLN A 69 20.21 8.16 14.90
C GLN A 69 18.97 7.46 14.31
N ASN A 70 18.34 6.56 15.09
CA ASN A 70 17.11 5.87 14.71
C ASN A 70 15.89 6.81 14.65
N LEU A 71 15.74 7.74 15.62
CA LEU A 71 14.67 8.73 15.61
C LEU A 71 14.85 9.73 14.47
N ASP A 72 16.08 10.15 14.18
CA ASP A 72 16.37 11.05 13.06
C ASP A 72 16.10 10.38 11.72
N SER A 73 16.51 9.12 11.55
CA SER A 73 16.18 8.31 10.37
C SER A 73 14.67 8.21 10.17
N LEU A 74 13.94 7.86 11.23
CA LEU A 74 12.48 7.75 11.18
C LEU A 74 11.85 9.10 10.82
N ARG A 75 12.32 10.18 11.43
CA ARG A 75 11.85 11.54 11.15
C ARG A 75 12.05 11.89 9.68
N LEU A 76 13.24 11.66 9.12
CA LEU A 76 13.53 11.92 7.71
C LEU A 76 12.66 11.05 6.79
N SER A 77 12.57 9.74 7.06
CA SER A 77 11.72 8.82 6.28
C SER A 77 10.26 9.29 6.25
N ARG A 78 9.72 9.74 7.39
CA ARG A 78 8.32 10.19 7.50
C ARG A 78 8.10 11.56 6.86
N ILE A 79 8.99 12.54 7.08
CA ILE A 79 8.93 13.88 6.47
C ILE A 79 8.97 13.77 4.94
N PHE A 80 9.87 12.94 4.41
CA PHE A 80 10.01 12.73 2.97
C PHE A 80 9.12 11.62 2.41
N LEU A 81 8.23 11.04 3.22
CA LEU A 81 7.28 9.99 2.78
C LEU A 81 7.99 8.85 1.99
N LEU A 82 9.17 8.42 2.48
CA LEU A 82 10.00 7.40 1.84
C LEU A 82 9.47 5.98 2.04
N ASP A 83 8.56 5.84 3.00
CA ASP A 83 7.80 4.64 3.27
C ASP A 83 6.45 4.70 2.52
N LEU A 84 6.12 3.60 1.84
CA LEU A 84 4.97 3.51 0.93
C LEU A 84 3.63 3.71 1.66
N CYS A 85 3.52 3.22 2.89
CA CYS A 85 2.28 3.28 3.67
C CYS A 85 1.90 4.71 4.09
N PRO A 86 2.77 5.51 4.75
CA PRO A 86 2.46 6.91 5.03
C PRO A 86 2.37 7.74 3.75
N PHE A 87 3.17 7.44 2.71
CA PHE A 87 3.04 8.10 1.41
C PHE A 87 1.62 7.93 0.87
N PHE A 88 1.12 6.69 0.80
CA PHE A 88 -0.23 6.41 0.35
C PHE A 88 -1.27 7.09 1.23
N ALA A 89 -1.16 6.96 2.56
CA ALA A 89 -2.12 7.50 3.50
C ALA A 89 -2.23 9.03 3.47
N VAL A 90 -1.17 9.73 3.02
CA VAL A 90 -1.18 11.20 2.88
C VAL A 90 -1.58 11.61 1.45
N ILE A 91 -1.00 10.99 0.42
CA ILE A 91 -1.13 11.43 -0.97
C ILE A 91 -2.39 10.87 -1.65
N ALA A 92 -2.76 9.61 -1.41
CA ALA A 92 -3.91 9.01 -2.08
C ALA A 92 -5.24 9.70 -1.73
N PRO A 93 -5.51 10.09 -0.47
CA PRO A 93 -6.70 10.87 -0.13
C PRO A 93 -6.83 12.16 -0.93
N VAL A 94 -5.72 12.87 -1.18
CA VAL A 94 -5.74 14.09 -2.01
C VAL A 94 -6.26 13.80 -3.41
N PHE A 95 -5.75 12.75 -4.08
CA PHE A 95 -6.22 12.38 -5.42
C PHE A 95 -7.65 11.83 -5.43
N VAL A 96 -8.05 11.13 -4.36
CA VAL A 96 -9.44 10.70 -4.16
C VAL A 96 -10.35 11.94 -4.07
N PHE A 97 -9.95 12.97 -3.34
CA PHE A 97 -10.73 14.22 -3.25
C PHE A 97 -10.82 14.99 -4.56
N LEU A 98 -9.71 15.07 -5.29
CA LEU A 98 -9.63 15.69 -6.62
C LEU A 98 -10.34 14.88 -7.71
N LYS A 99 -11.02 13.78 -7.34
CA LYS A 99 -11.75 12.89 -8.25
C LYS A 99 -10.85 12.25 -9.33
N GLN A 100 -9.56 12.12 -9.06
CA GLN A 100 -8.56 11.55 -9.97
C GLN A 100 -8.53 10.03 -9.88
N LYS A 101 -9.64 9.39 -10.27
CA LYS A 101 -9.89 7.95 -10.09
C LYS A 101 -8.75 7.05 -10.56
N LYS A 102 -8.19 7.34 -11.73
CA LYS A 102 -7.09 6.54 -12.32
C LYS A 102 -5.85 6.59 -11.44
N ILE A 103 -5.47 7.77 -10.97
CA ILE A 103 -4.30 7.96 -10.09
C ILE A 103 -4.55 7.31 -8.73
N SER A 104 -5.74 7.50 -8.15
CA SER A 104 -6.13 6.83 -6.90
C SER A 104 -6.08 5.31 -7.02
N GLY A 105 -6.51 4.74 -8.17
CA GLY A 105 -6.41 3.31 -8.44
C GLY A 105 -4.97 2.82 -8.54
N VAL A 106 -4.10 3.56 -9.23
CA VAL A 106 -2.65 3.30 -9.28
C VAL A 106 -2.09 3.26 -7.87
N LEU A 107 -2.29 4.34 -7.09
CA LEU A 107 -1.81 4.46 -5.71
C LEU A 107 -2.36 3.35 -4.80
N ALA A 108 -3.62 2.95 -4.97
CA ALA A 108 -4.25 1.90 -4.19
C ALA A 108 -3.58 0.54 -4.38
N VAL A 109 -3.03 0.21 -5.56
CA VAL A 109 -2.26 -1.03 -5.73
C VAL A 109 -1.02 -1.02 -4.83
N PHE A 110 -0.30 0.10 -4.79
CA PHE A 110 0.87 0.26 -3.93
C PHE A 110 0.50 0.28 -2.45
N GLY A 111 -0.54 1.01 -2.07
CA GLY A 111 -1.06 1.03 -0.70
C GLY A 111 -1.50 -0.36 -0.22
N LEU A 112 -2.16 -1.13 -1.08
CA LEU A 112 -2.56 -2.50 -0.79
C LEU A 112 -1.34 -3.42 -0.62
N PHE A 113 -0.35 -3.31 -1.51
CA PHE A 113 0.89 -4.10 -1.43
C PHE A 113 1.65 -3.81 -0.14
N GLY A 114 1.94 -2.54 0.16
CA GLY A 114 2.64 -2.14 1.38
C GLY A 114 1.89 -2.59 2.63
N ALA A 115 0.58 -2.37 2.68
CA ALA A 115 -0.24 -2.81 3.81
C ALA A 115 -0.22 -4.34 3.99
N LEU A 116 -0.33 -5.12 2.92
CA LEU A 116 -0.28 -6.59 2.99
C LEU A 116 1.07 -7.09 3.48
N VAL A 117 2.17 -6.58 2.92
CA VAL A 117 3.52 -6.99 3.34
C VAL A 117 3.76 -6.66 4.80
N THR A 118 3.38 -5.47 5.26
CA THR A 118 3.60 -5.10 6.67
C THR A 118 2.68 -5.85 7.63
N LEU A 119 1.39 -6.02 7.29
CA LEU A 119 0.46 -6.76 8.13
C LEU A 119 0.85 -8.24 8.24
N PHE A 120 1.11 -8.90 7.11
CA PHE A 120 1.36 -10.34 7.07
C PHE A 120 2.83 -10.73 7.25
N GLY A 121 3.77 -9.87 6.87
CA GLY A 121 5.20 -10.14 6.96
C GLY A 121 5.84 -9.75 8.29
N GLU A 122 5.28 -8.77 8.99
CA GLU A 122 5.86 -8.23 10.23
C GLU A 122 4.87 -8.29 11.40
N LEU A 123 3.71 -7.61 11.29
CA LEU A 123 2.83 -7.37 12.43
C LEU A 123 2.16 -8.63 13.00
N ILE A 124 1.87 -9.63 12.17
CA ILE A 124 1.35 -10.93 12.65
C ILE A 124 2.38 -11.69 13.50
N PHE A 125 3.66 -11.42 13.33
CA PHE A 125 4.75 -12.11 14.04
C PHE A 125 5.35 -11.31 15.18
N THR A 126 4.96 -10.03 15.35
CA THR A 126 5.46 -9.18 16.43
C THR A 126 4.91 -9.66 17.79
N PRO A 127 5.77 -10.03 18.76
CA PRO A 127 5.32 -10.38 20.11
C PRO A 127 4.86 -9.11 20.84
N VAL A 128 3.60 -9.09 21.25
CA VAL A 128 2.98 -7.97 21.98
C VAL A 128 2.41 -8.50 23.29
N ASN A 129 2.68 -7.78 24.38
CA ASN A 129 2.12 -8.10 25.69
C ASN A 129 0.64 -7.77 25.71
N GLU A 130 -0.17 -8.56 26.44
CA GLU A 130 -1.62 -8.36 26.51
C GLU A 130 -2.01 -6.94 26.99
N GLN A 131 -1.18 -6.36 27.87
CA GLN A 131 -1.34 -5.02 28.43
C GLN A 131 -1.19 -3.92 27.38
N ASP A 132 -0.38 -4.18 26.34
CA ASP A 132 -0.01 -3.21 25.31
C ASP A 132 -0.87 -3.34 24.04
N ILE A 133 -1.86 -4.25 24.00
CA ILE A 133 -2.65 -4.54 22.79
C ILE A 133 -3.32 -3.29 22.24
N VAL A 134 -3.98 -2.51 23.09
CA VAL A 134 -4.68 -1.29 22.67
C VAL A 134 -3.68 -0.30 22.08
N ASN A 135 -2.53 -0.16 22.71
CA ASN A 135 -1.45 0.68 22.20
C ASN A 135 -0.93 0.16 20.86
N PHE A 136 -0.66 -1.14 20.72
CA PHE A 136 -0.23 -1.76 19.46
C PHE A 136 -1.23 -1.52 18.32
N ILE A 137 -2.53 -1.69 18.59
CA ILE A 137 -3.59 -1.53 17.59
C ILE A 137 -3.67 -0.07 17.13
N PHE A 138 -3.84 0.88 18.06
CA PHE A 138 -4.21 2.26 17.75
C PHE A 138 -3.04 3.26 17.70
N VAL A 139 -1.88 2.91 18.25
CA VAL A 139 -0.74 3.83 18.43
C VAL A 139 0.57 3.26 17.89
N GLY A 140 0.77 1.95 18.02
CA GLY A 140 2.02 1.23 17.79
C GLY A 140 2.81 0.97 19.07
N THR A 141 3.84 0.13 18.94
CA THR A 141 4.77 -0.23 20.02
C THR A 141 6.21 0.10 19.62
N GLY A 142 6.98 0.66 20.54
CA GLY A 142 8.43 0.89 20.36
C GLY A 142 8.80 2.05 19.42
N ASN A 143 10.03 1.99 18.91
CA ASN A 143 10.64 3.06 18.10
C ASN A 143 10.25 2.97 16.61
N ASN A 144 10.16 1.76 16.05
CA ASN A 144 9.62 1.55 14.72
C ASN A 144 8.10 1.48 14.84
N GLN A 145 7.43 2.63 14.91
CA GLN A 145 5.97 2.72 15.02
C GLN A 145 5.29 2.32 13.72
N ILE A 146 5.53 1.08 13.32
CA ILE A 146 4.74 0.30 12.40
C ILE A 146 3.55 -0.15 13.24
N TYR A 147 2.42 0.52 13.08
CA TYR A 147 1.24 0.22 13.87
C TYR A 147 0.12 -0.34 13.02
N PHE A 148 -0.62 -1.25 13.63
CA PHE A 148 -1.61 -2.06 12.94
C PHE A 148 -2.67 -1.22 12.23
N MET A 149 -3.26 -0.22 12.90
CA MET A 149 -4.40 0.50 12.36
C MET A 149 -4.10 1.30 11.08
N MET A 150 -2.91 1.91 10.92
CA MET A 150 -2.58 2.60 9.66
C MET A 150 -2.53 1.62 8.49
N HIS A 151 -1.86 0.49 8.66
CA HIS A 151 -1.76 -0.53 7.62
C HIS A 151 -3.11 -1.18 7.37
N PHE A 152 -3.89 -1.43 8.43
CA PHE A 152 -5.24 -1.96 8.33
C PHE A 152 -6.17 -0.99 7.58
N LEU A 153 -6.20 0.29 7.91
CA LEU A 153 -6.99 1.28 7.18
C LEU A 153 -6.49 1.46 5.74
N SER A 154 -5.16 1.46 5.52
CA SER A 154 -4.58 1.49 4.18
C SER A 154 -5.02 0.30 3.33
N LEU A 155 -5.02 -0.91 3.92
CA LEU A 155 -5.53 -2.13 3.31
C LEU A 155 -6.99 -1.96 2.89
N LEU A 156 -7.86 -1.56 3.84
CA LEU A 156 -9.30 -1.44 3.60
C LEU A 156 -9.62 -0.34 2.57
N VAL A 157 -8.98 0.82 2.66
CA VAL A 157 -9.18 1.94 1.73
C VAL A 157 -8.68 1.55 0.34
N SER A 158 -7.50 0.94 0.23
CA SER A 158 -6.97 0.50 -1.06
C SER A 158 -7.86 -0.56 -1.70
N LEU A 159 -8.30 -1.54 -0.92
CA LEU A 159 -9.22 -2.57 -1.38
C LEU A 159 -10.57 -1.96 -1.81
N ALA A 160 -11.11 -1.01 -1.04
CA ALA A 160 -12.33 -0.29 -1.39
C ALA A 160 -12.19 0.53 -2.68
N ILE A 161 -11.06 1.20 -2.91
CA ILE A 161 -10.80 1.92 -4.17
C ILE A 161 -10.77 0.94 -5.36
N ILE A 162 -10.04 -0.16 -5.22
CA ILE A 162 -9.89 -1.20 -6.25
C ILE A 162 -11.24 -1.86 -6.57
N LEU A 163 -12.03 -2.17 -5.55
CA LEU A 163 -13.29 -2.87 -5.72
C LEU A 163 -14.46 -1.95 -6.04
N TRP A 164 -14.55 -0.75 -5.49
CA TRP A 164 -15.78 0.06 -5.61
C TRP A 164 -15.70 1.09 -6.73
N ASP A 165 -14.50 1.46 -7.18
CA ASP A 165 -14.33 2.40 -8.28
C ASP A 165 -13.80 1.72 -9.55
N ASN A 166 -14.24 2.21 -10.71
CA ASN A 166 -13.76 1.73 -12.00
C ASN A 166 -12.48 2.50 -12.37
N CYS A 167 -11.42 2.32 -11.58
CA CYS A 167 -10.17 3.07 -11.70
C CYS A 167 -9.17 2.45 -12.71
N PHE A 168 -9.42 1.21 -13.12
CA PHE A 168 -8.51 0.42 -13.92
C PHE A 168 -8.85 0.43 -15.41
N SER A 169 -7.84 0.79 -16.21
CA SER A 169 -7.82 0.63 -17.67
C SER A 169 -6.42 0.18 -18.09
N LEU A 170 -6.25 -0.17 -19.38
CA LEU A 170 -4.94 -0.49 -19.92
C LEU A 170 -3.91 0.65 -19.71
N ILE A 171 -4.37 1.91 -19.72
CA ILE A 171 -3.52 3.07 -19.46
C ILE A 171 -3.08 3.12 -17.98
N SER A 172 -3.93 2.68 -17.05
CA SER A 172 -3.56 2.58 -15.63
C SER A 172 -2.38 1.64 -15.41
N PHE A 173 -2.25 0.58 -16.23
CA PHE A 173 -1.09 -0.32 -16.20
C PHE A 173 0.21 0.44 -16.49
N PHE A 174 0.23 1.28 -17.53
CA PHE A 174 1.38 2.14 -17.83
C PHE A 174 1.69 3.11 -16.69
N TYR A 175 0.68 3.74 -16.08
CA TYR A 175 0.88 4.63 -14.94
C TYR A 175 1.47 3.93 -13.71
N ILE A 176 1.16 2.66 -13.48
CA ILE A 176 1.74 1.87 -12.39
C ILE A 176 3.25 1.70 -12.58
N HIS A 177 3.68 1.41 -13.81
CA HIS A 177 5.12 1.33 -14.13
C HIS A 177 5.83 2.68 -13.96
N VAL A 178 5.25 3.74 -14.51
CA VAL A 178 5.82 5.09 -14.41
C VAL A 178 5.90 5.53 -12.95
N PHE A 179 4.83 5.30 -12.17
CA PHE A 179 4.81 5.63 -10.76
C PHE A 179 5.84 4.83 -9.97
N ALA A 180 5.93 3.51 -10.16
CA ALA A 180 6.95 2.68 -9.53
C ALA A 180 8.35 3.23 -9.81
N LEU A 181 8.66 3.48 -11.08
CA LEU A 181 9.97 3.97 -11.48
C LEU A 181 10.29 5.32 -10.82
N ILE A 182 9.36 6.28 -10.87
CA ILE A 182 9.56 7.62 -10.29
C ILE A 182 9.69 7.54 -8.77
N TYR A 183 8.81 6.81 -8.09
CA TYR A 183 8.80 6.72 -6.64
C TYR A 183 10.05 6.02 -6.10
N PHE A 184 10.42 4.88 -6.68
CA PHE A 184 11.63 4.17 -6.24
C PHE A 184 12.91 4.96 -6.56
N SER A 185 12.94 5.68 -7.68
CA SER A 185 14.04 6.59 -8.01
C SER A 185 14.11 7.77 -7.04
N TYR A 186 12.96 8.32 -6.64
CA TYR A 186 12.87 9.36 -5.62
C TYR A 186 13.41 8.88 -4.27
N VAL A 187 13.00 7.71 -3.80
CA VAL A 187 13.47 7.16 -2.53
C VAL A 187 14.97 6.86 -2.59
N ALA A 188 15.46 6.26 -3.68
CA ALA A 188 16.88 6.01 -3.88
C ALA A 188 17.71 7.30 -3.90
N LEU A 189 17.19 8.36 -4.54
CA LEU A 189 17.81 9.68 -4.53
C LEU A 189 17.88 10.25 -3.11
N MET A 190 16.78 10.21 -2.35
CA MET A 190 16.74 10.74 -0.97
C MET A 190 17.68 9.98 -0.04
N VAL A 191 17.72 8.65 -0.12
CA VAL A 191 18.70 7.82 0.58
C VAL A 191 20.14 8.20 0.22
N SER A 192 20.40 8.49 -1.05
CA SER A 192 21.71 8.92 -1.52
C SER A 192 22.07 10.35 -1.11
N VAL A 193 21.10 11.26 -0.93
CA VAL A 193 21.33 12.63 -0.45
C VAL A 193 21.61 12.63 1.06
N PHE A 194 20.83 11.88 1.84
CA PHE A 194 20.92 11.83 3.30
C PHE A 194 21.71 10.60 3.80
N LYS A 195 22.86 10.31 3.17
CA LYS A 195 23.66 9.10 3.43
C LYS A 195 23.94 8.90 4.92
N GLY A 196 23.65 7.70 5.42
CA GLY A 196 23.90 7.30 6.80
C GLY A 196 22.93 7.91 7.83
N GLN A 197 22.09 8.87 7.43
CA GLN A 197 21.05 9.44 8.28
C GLN A 197 19.74 8.68 8.11
N ILE A 198 19.40 8.24 6.89
CA ILE A 198 18.28 7.33 6.66
C ILE A 198 18.79 5.90 6.75
N THR A 199 18.43 5.21 7.82
CA THR A 199 18.85 3.85 8.14
C THR A 199 17.70 2.84 8.06
N GLY A 200 16.46 3.28 7.76
CA GLY A 200 15.37 2.35 7.46
C GLY A 200 14.04 3.01 7.14
N ASN A 201 13.01 2.18 6.95
CA ASN A 201 11.66 2.54 6.51
C ASN A 201 11.68 3.23 5.13
N THR A 202 12.32 2.59 4.16
CA THR A 202 12.50 3.14 2.80
C THR A 202 11.92 2.25 1.71
N THR A 203 10.78 1.61 1.99
CA THR A 203 10.12 0.68 1.06
C THR A 203 11.06 -0.45 0.60
N GLY A 204 12.01 -0.84 1.46
CA GLY A 204 12.96 -1.93 1.19
C GLY A 204 14.11 -1.53 0.27
N ILE A 205 14.34 -0.24 0.03
CA ILE A 205 15.48 0.23 -0.77
C ILE A 205 16.80 0.13 0.02
N LEU A 206 16.75 0.25 1.34
CA LEU A 206 17.93 0.10 2.19
C LEU A 206 18.13 -1.36 2.61
N ALA A 207 19.38 -1.83 2.56
CA ALA A 207 19.72 -3.16 3.04
C ALA A 207 19.42 -3.39 4.53
N SER A 208 19.48 -2.33 5.35
CA SER A 208 19.08 -2.38 6.75
C SER A 208 17.60 -2.72 6.94
N ASP A 209 16.72 -2.36 6.00
CA ASP A 209 15.30 -2.75 6.03
C ASP A 209 15.15 -4.28 5.96
N TRP A 210 16.14 -4.98 5.39
CA TRP A 210 16.13 -6.42 5.19
C TRP A 210 16.99 -7.19 6.19
N THR A 211 18.10 -6.62 6.67
CA THR A 211 18.97 -7.33 7.61
C THR A 211 18.49 -7.20 9.06
N ASN A 212 17.99 -6.02 9.43
CA ASN A 212 17.57 -5.69 10.80
C ASN A 212 16.24 -4.93 10.87
N GLY A 213 15.51 -4.79 9.75
CA GLY A 213 14.27 -4.02 9.65
C GLY A 213 13.05 -4.87 9.31
N GLU A 214 12.03 -4.22 8.74
CA GLU A 214 10.68 -4.75 8.49
C GLU A 214 10.64 -5.98 7.57
N TYR A 215 11.67 -6.17 6.74
CA TYR A 215 11.75 -7.29 5.79
C TYR A 215 12.70 -8.39 6.24
N LYS A 216 13.19 -8.35 7.49
CA LYS A 216 14.09 -9.39 8.03
C LYS A 216 13.51 -10.79 7.95
N ASN A 217 12.22 -10.93 8.26
CA ASN A 217 11.54 -12.22 8.16
C ASN A 217 11.43 -12.69 6.71
N VAL A 218 11.22 -11.76 5.77
CA VAL A 218 11.19 -12.04 4.33
C VAL A 218 12.59 -12.43 3.82
N ALA A 219 13.64 -11.72 4.23
CA ALA A 219 15.03 -12.05 3.89
C ALA A 219 15.42 -13.45 4.40
N THR A 220 15.00 -13.78 5.62
CA THR A 220 15.22 -15.10 6.23
C THR A 220 14.48 -16.19 5.46
N PHE A 221 13.21 -15.96 5.11
CA PHE A 221 12.40 -16.89 4.32
C PHE A 221 13.02 -17.16 2.93
N LEU A 222 13.55 -16.13 2.29
CA LEU A 222 14.23 -16.23 0.99
C LEU A 222 15.69 -16.70 1.11
N ASN A 223 16.17 -16.96 2.32
CA ASN A 223 17.55 -17.34 2.63
C ASN A 223 18.59 -16.40 2.00
N LEU A 224 18.32 -15.09 2.03
CA LEU A 224 19.24 -14.08 1.51
C LEU A 224 20.36 -13.83 2.52
N SER A 225 21.61 -13.89 2.06
CA SER A 225 22.76 -13.63 2.93
C SER A 225 22.88 -12.15 3.27
N ASN A 226 23.06 -11.85 4.55
CA ASN A 226 23.42 -10.50 5.02
C ASN A 226 24.79 -10.02 4.49
N SER A 227 25.61 -10.93 3.94
CA SER A 227 26.92 -10.60 3.36
C SER A 227 26.82 -9.88 2.01
N ASP A 228 25.68 -9.93 1.33
CA ASP A 228 25.47 -9.23 0.06
C ASP A 228 24.21 -8.34 0.10
N PRO A 229 24.32 -7.15 0.71
CA PRO A 229 23.28 -6.12 0.72
C PRO A 229 22.71 -5.77 -0.66
N GLN A 230 23.51 -5.87 -1.73
CA GLN A 230 23.09 -5.48 -3.07
C GLN A 230 22.16 -6.53 -3.69
N LEU A 231 22.47 -7.82 -3.49
CA LEU A 231 21.59 -8.90 -3.92
C LEU A 231 20.22 -8.81 -3.24
N VAL A 232 20.21 -8.50 -1.94
CA VAL A 232 18.98 -8.31 -1.16
C VAL A 232 18.12 -7.20 -1.75
N PHE A 233 18.72 -6.08 -2.13
CA PHE A 233 18.04 -4.98 -2.81
C PHE A 233 17.43 -5.40 -4.15
N ILE A 234 18.21 -6.05 -5.01
CA ILE A 234 17.75 -6.48 -6.34
C ILE A 234 16.57 -7.45 -6.22
N VAL A 235 16.67 -8.42 -5.31
CA VAL A 235 15.62 -9.41 -5.05
C VAL A 235 14.38 -8.72 -4.48
N GLY A 236 14.55 -7.87 -3.47
CA GLY A 236 13.47 -7.15 -2.81
C GLY A 236 12.69 -6.24 -3.73
N PHE A 237 13.41 -5.45 -4.53
CA PHE A 237 12.83 -4.60 -5.57
C PHE A 237 12.08 -5.44 -6.62
N SER A 238 12.71 -6.50 -7.13
CA SER A 238 12.12 -7.36 -8.16
C SER A 238 10.85 -8.05 -7.67
N LEU A 239 10.85 -8.56 -6.44
CA LEU A 239 9.69 -9.19 -5.82
C LEU A 239 8.56 -8.18 -5.60
N SER A 240 8.88 -6.99 -5.07
CA SER A 240 7.88 -5.93 -4.85
C SER A 240 7.25 -5.51 -6.17
N TYR A 241 8.08 -5.29 -7.19
CA TYR A 241 7.62 -4.95 -8.53
C TYR A 241 6.74 -6.05 -9.15
N VAL A 242 7.18 -7.31 -9.13
CA VAL A 242 6.39 -8.45 -9.64
C VAL A 242 5.09 -8.60 -8.87
N ALA A 243 5.10 -8.44 -7.55
CA ALA A 243 3.89 -8.51 -6.73
C ALA A 243 2.89 -7.40 -7.10
N ILE A 244 3.36 -6.16 -7.27
CA ILE A 244 2.55 -5.03 -7.72
C ILE A 244 1.96 -5.31 -9.12
N LEU A 245 2.73 -5.88 -10.05
CA LEU A 245 2.23 -6.27 -11.37
C LEU A 245 1.17 -7.36 -11.29
N LEU A 246 1.38 -8.40 -10.50
CA LEU A 246 0.40 -9.47 -10.31
C LEU A 246 -0.88 -8.91 -9.70
N MET A 247 -0.78 -8.10 -8.64
CA MET A 247 -1.94 -7.44 -8.02
C MET A 247 -2.69 -6.55 -9.02
N THR A 248 -1.95 -5.84 -9.88
CA THR A 248 -2.55 -5.04 -10.95
C THR A 248 -3.29 -5.92 -11.95
N LEU A 249 -2.68 -7.01 -12.41
CA LEU A 249 -3.31 -7.95 -13.34
C LEU A 249 -4.60 -8.51 -12.73
N PHE A 250 -4.56 -8.98 -11.48
CA PHE A 250 -5.72 -9.48 -10.76
C PHE A 250 -6.82 -8.42 -10.62
N ALA A 251 -6.46 -7.18 -10.27
CA ALA A 251 -7.39 -6.07 -10.16
C ALA A 251 -8.05 -5.70 -11.52
N ASN A 252 -7.35 -5.96 -12.64
CA ASN A 252 -7.83 -5.70 -14.00
C ASN A 252 -8.55 -6.89 -14.66
N ILE A 253 -8.61 -8.08 -14.03
CA ILE A 253 -9.28 -9.26 -14.62
C ILE A 253 -10.70 -8.94 -15.11
N PRO A 254 -11.58 -8.28 -14.33
CA PRO A 254 -12.93 -7.97 -14.78
C PRO A 254 -12.93 -7.12 -16.07
N THR A 255 -12.07 -6.10 -16.13
CA THR A 255 -11.90 -5.23 -17.29
C THR A 255 -11.41 -6.02 -18.50
N PHE A 256 -10.44 -6.93 -18.33
CA PHE A 256 -9.95 -7.78 -19.41
C PHE A 256 -11.02 -8.76 -19.91
N MET A 257 -11.86 -9.29 -19.02
CA MET A 257 -12.99 -10.15 -19.39
C MET A 257 -14.04 -9.39 -20.19
N GLU A 258 -14.34 -8.15 -19.82
CA GLU A 258 -15.28 -7.28 -20.55
C GLU A 258 -14.76 -6.94 -21.94
N MET A 259 -13.50 -6.50 -22.06
CA MET A 259 -12.86 -6.23 -23.36
C MET A 259 -12.86 -7.45 -24.30
N LYS A 260 -12.72 -8.66 -23.75
CA LYS A 260 -12.77 -9.90 -24.55
C LYS A 260 -14.19 -10.17 -25.07
N LYS A 261 -15.23 -9.90 -24.27
CA LYS A 261 -16.63 -10.05 -24.69
C LYS A 261 -16.98 -9.08 -25.81
N ASP A 262 -16.57 -7.82 -25.70
CA ASP A 262 -16.83 -6.79 -26.71
C ASP A 262 -16.17 -7.14 -28.05
N LYS A 263 -14.92 -7.62 -28.04
CA LYS A 263 -14.23 -8.09 -29.26
C LYS A 263 -14.92 -9.27 -29.92
N ILE A 264 -15.43 -10.23 -29.14
CA ILE A 264 -16.17 -11.38 -29.67
C ILE A 264 -17.49 -10.91 -30.30
N PHE A 265 -18.19 -9.97 -29.63
CA PHE A 265 -19.43 -9.40 -30.13
C PHE A 265 -19.23 -8.65 -31.45
N ILE A 266 -18.25 -7.74 -31.53
CA ILE A 266 -17.90 -7.00 -32.76
C ILE A 266 -17.51 -7.97 -33.89
N LYS A 267 -16.73 -9.02 -33.58
CA LYS A 267 -16.37 -10.04 -34.59
C LYS A 267 -17.61 -10.77 -35.12
N LYS A 268 -18.57 -11.08 -34.25
CA LYS A 268 -19.83 -11.73 -34.63
C LYS A 268 -20.70 -10.80 -35.48
N GLU A 269 -20.83 -9.53 -35.11
CA GLU A 269 -21.55 -8.53 -35.91
C GLU A 269 -20.94 -8.34 -37.30
N ASN A 270 -19.60 -8.28 -37.39
CA ASN A 270 -18.92 -8.16 -38.68
C ASN A 270 -19.11 -9.40 -39.57
N LEU A 271 -19.16 -10.60 -38.98
CA LEU A 271 -19.48 -11.83 -39.72
C LEU A 271 -20.93 -11.80 -40.23
N ILE A 272 -21.88 -11.46 -39.38
CA ILE A 272 -23.30 -11.33 -39.77
C ILE A 272 -23.47 -10.29 -40.89
N ARG A 273 -22.81 -9.14 -40.77
CA ARG A 273 -22.84 -8.09 -41.81
C ARG A 273 -22.28 -8.60 -43.14
N LYS A 274 -21.16 -9.32 -43.11
CA LYS A 274 -20.56 -9.91 -44.31
C LYS A 274 -21.47 -10.95 -44.96
N ASP A 275 -22.15 -11.76 -44.15
CA ASP A 275 -23.11 -12.75 -44.66
C ASP A 275 -24.33 -12.06 -45.29
N LEU A 276 -24.81 -10.94 -44.73
CA LEU A 276 -25.87 -10.13 -45.31
C LEU A 276 -25.44 -9.43 -46.62
N GLU A 277 -24.20 -8.96 -46.70
CA GLU A 277 -23.62 -8.37 -47.92
C GLU A 277 -23.42 -9.41 -49.04
N LEU A 278 -23.26 -10.70 -48.72
CA LEU A 278 -23.20 -11.79 -49.70
C LEU A 278 -24.58 -12.24 -50.21
N LEU A 279 -25.65 -11.92 -49.49
CA LEU A 279 -27.03 -12.23 -49.86
C LEU A 279 -27.72 -11.12 -50.68
N ALA A 280 -27.15 -9.91 -50.67
CA ALA A 280 -27.64 -8.74 -51.41
C ALA A 280 -27.03 -8.68 -52.82
#